data_AF-A0A957JK85-F1
#
_entry.id   AF-A0A957JK85-F1
#
_cell.length_a   1.000
_cell.length_b   1.000
_cell.length_c   1.000
_cell.angle_alpha   90.00
_cell.angle_beta   90.00
_cell.angle_gamma   90.00
#
_symmetry.space_group_name_H-M   'P 1'
#
loop_
_entity.id
_entity.type
_entity.pdbx_description
1 polymer ?
#
loop_
_entity_poly.entity_id
_entity_poly.type
_entity_poly.pdbx_seq_one_letter_code
_entity_poly.pdbx_strand_id
1 'polypeptide(L)' 'MVYINTLMIQQILTEPEWQDRLELEDLRALTPLIYAHVNPYGRFYLDMDERLPLED' A
#
# COMPACT_ATOMS: atom_id res chain seq x y z
N MET A 1 -4.33 8.24 9.35
CA MET A 1 -4.87 7.56 8.15
C MET A 1 -3.94 7.67 6.95
N VAL A 2 -3.47 8.86 6.56
CA VAL A 2 -2.56 9.02 5.40
C VAL A 2 -1.23 8.28 5.58
N TYR A 3 -0.57 8.43 6.73
CA TYR A 3 0.77 7.87 6.96
C TYR A 3 0.81 6.34 6.90
N ILE A 4 -0.16 5.66 7.54
CA ILE A 4 -0.28 4.20 7.51
C ILE A 4 -0.48 3.70 6.08
N ASN A 5 -1.35 4.35 5.30
CA ASN A 5 -1.58 3.98 3.90
C ASN A 5 -0.30 4.13 3.06
N THR A 6 0.50 5.17 3.30
CA THR A 6 1.79 5.35 2.61
C THR A 6 2.75 4.19 2.91
N LEU A 7 2.91 3.82 4.19
CA LEU A 7 3.80 2.72 4.59
C LEU A 7 3.36 1.39 3.98
N MET A 8 2.06 1.10 4.00
CA MET A 8 1.51 -0.13 3.41
C MET A 8 1.72 -0.19 1.89
N ILE A 9 1.49 0.92 1.19
CA ILE A 9 1.74 1.00 -0.26
C ILE A 9 3.23 0.76 -0.55
N GLN A 10 4.13 1.37 0.22
CA GLN A 10 5.57 1.19 0.03
C GLN A 10 6.00 -0.27 0.19
N GLN A 11 5.49 -0.99 1.19
CA GLN A 11 5.79 -2.42 1.38
C GLN A 11 5.35 -3.28 0.20
N ILE A 12 4.16 -3.03 -0.35
CA ILE A 12 3.67 -3.80 -1.50
C ILE A 12 4.51 -3.51 -2.75
N LEU A 13 4.87 -2.24 -2.96
CA LEU A 13 5.68 -1.84 -4.11
C LEU A 13 7.12 -2.37 -4.08
N THR A 14 7.62 -2.81 -2.92
CA THR A 14 8.93 -3.48 -2.82
C THR A 14 8.92 -4.94 -3.28
N GLU A 15 7.76 -5.59 -3.34
CA GLU A 15 7.67 -6.98 -3.78
C GLU A 15 8.10 -7.12 -5.26
N PRO A 16 8.86 -8.18 -5.63
CA PRO A 16 9.38 -8.35 -7.00
C PRO A 16 8.30 -8.34 -8.09
N GLU A 17 7.09 -8.77 -7.75
CA GLU A 17 5.96 -8.79 -8.66
C GLU A 17 5.60 -7.40 -9.17
N TRP A 18 5.84 -6.33 -8.40
CA TRP A 18 5.44 -4.97 -8.74
C TRP A 18 6.52 -4.12 -9.40
N GLN A 19 7.79 -4.55 -9.36
CA GLN A 19 8.94 -3.74 -9.81
C GLN A 19 8.86 -3.33 -11.29
N ASP A 20 8.33 -4.22 -12.16
CA ASP A 20 8.23 -3.99 -13.60
C ASP A 20 6.77 -3.84 -14.10
N ARG A 21 5.81 -3.77 -13.17
CA ARG A 21 4.38 -3.71 -13.52
C ARG A 21 3.81 -2.30 -13.63
N LEU A 22 4.47 -1.32 -13.03
CA LEU A 22 3.98 0.06 -12.99
C LEU A 22 4.74 0.94 -13.97
N GLU A 23 3.99 1.63 -14.82
CA GLU A 23 4.54 2.67 -15.68
C GLU A 23 4.66 4.01 -14.92
N LEU A 24 5.34 4.98 -15.53
CA LEU A 24 5.52 6.31 -14.94
C LEU A 24 4.18 6.96 -14.56
N GLU A 25 3.14 6.75 -15.37
CA GLU A 25 1.82 7.33 -15.10
C GLU A 25 1.12 6.65 -13.90
N ASP A 26 1.30 5.34 -13.72
CA ASP A 26 0.75 4.61 -12.57
C ASP A 26 1.37 5.10 -11.26
N LEU A 27 2.68 5.32 -11.25
CA LEU A 27 3.39 5.86 -10.08
C LEU A 27 2.89 7.27 -9.70
N ARG A 28 2.50 8.08 -10.69
CA ARG A 28 1.94 9.43 -10.47
C ARG A 28 0.50 9.39 -9.97
N ALA A 29 -0.22 8.31 -10.25
CA ALA A 29 -1.58 8.08 -9.79
C ALA A 29 -1.65 7.51 -8.36
N LEU A 30 -0.53 7.04 -7.79
CA LEU A 30 -0.47 6.56 -6.41
C LEU A 30 -0.88 7.67 -5.43
N THR A 31 -1.88 7.37 -4.61
CA THR A 31 -2.37 8.27 -3.58
C THR A 31 -2.59 7.54 -2.26
N PRO A 32 -2.19 8.12 -1.13
CA PRO A 32 -2.47 7.55 0.18
C PRO A 32 -3.95 7.65 0.57
N LEU A 33 -4.76 8.37 -0.19
CA LEU A 33 -6.20 8.51 0.03
C LEU A 33 -6.96 7.54 -0.88
N ILE A 34 -6.90 6.25 -0.55
CA ILE A 34 -7.72 5.23 -1.21
C ILE A 34 -9.09 5.22 -0.51
N TYR A 35 -10.10 5.73 -1.21
CA TYR A 35 -11.49 5.78 -0.73
C TYR A 35 -12.45 4.97 -1.61
N ALA A 36 -11.95 4.38 -2.70
CA ALA A 36 -12.74 3.47 -3.51
C ALA A 36 -13.06 2.22 -2.68
N HIS A 37 -14.28 1.68 -2.81
CA HIS A 37 -14.69 0.38 -2.25
C HIS A 37 -14.01 -0.80 -2.97
N VAL A 38 -12.70 -0.69 -3.19
CA VAL A 38 -11.84 -1.72 -3.75
C VAL A 38 -10.93 -2.13 -2.62
N ASN A 39 -10.87 -3.43 -2.32
CA ASN A 39 -9.95 -3.97 -1.33
C ASN A 39 -8.64 -4.32 -2.08
N PRO A 40 -7.69 -3.39 -2.24
CA PRO A 40 -6.61 -3.52 -3.21
C PRO A 40 -5.56 -4.54 -2.76
N TYR A 41 -5.58 -4.88 -1.47
CA TYR A 41 -4.53 -5.58 -0.74
C TYR A 41 -4.95 -7.00 -0.32
N GLY A 42 -6.06 -7.51 -0.84
CA GLY A 42 -6.71 -8.69 -0.27
C GLY A 42 -7.39 -8.39 1.07
N ARG A 43 -7.77 -9.41 1.84
CA ARG A 43 -8.46 -9.24 3.12
C ARG A 43 -7.46 -8.80 4.20
N PHE A 44 -7.18 -7.50 4.28
CA PHE A 44 -6.37 -6.94 5.35
C PHE A 44 -7.23 -6.73 6.61
N TYR A 45 -6.93 -7.46 7.68
CA TYR A 45 -7.51 -7.22 8.99
C TYR A 45 -6.71 -6.13 9.67
N LEU A 46 -7.24 -4.91 9.66
CA LEU A 46 -6.68 -3.79 10.40
C LEU A 46 -7.01 -3.95 11.88
N ASP A 47 -6.06 -4.47 12.64
CA ASP A 47 -6.06 -4.41 14.10
C ASP A 47 -5.35 -3.10 14.52
N MET A 48 -6.06 -2.24 15.25
CA MET A 48 -5.53 -0.95 15.72
C MET A 48 -4.68 -1.08 16.99
N ASP A 49 -4.73 -2.22 17.66
CA ASP A 49 -3.91 -2.54 18.84
C ASP A 49 -2.61 -3.27 18.46
N GLU A 50 -2.49 -3.74 17.22
CA GLU A 50 -1.30 -4.39 16.67
C GLU A 50 -0.34 -3.35 16.08
N ARG A 51 0.97 -3.54 16.29
CA ARG A 51 2.00 -2.72 15.63
C ARG A 51 2.24 -3.24 14.21
N LEU A 52 2.27 -2.34 13.25
CA LEU A 52 2.68 -2.67 11.89
C LEU A 52 4.12 -3.23 11.90
N PRO A 53 4.36 -4.42 11.31
CA PRO A 53 5.71 -4.93 11.11
C PRO A 53 6.34 -4.14 9.96
N LEU A 54 6.96 -3.01 10.29
CA LEU A 54 7.76 -2.24 9.34
C LEU A 54 9.13 -2.90 9.21
N GLU A 55 9.63 -3.00 7.99
CA GLU A 55 11.01 -3.42 7.73
C GLU A 55 11.97 -2.34 8.27
N ASP A 56 13.15 -2.74 8.78
CA ASP A 56 14.16 -1.85 9.37
C ASP A 56 14.82 -0.90 8.36
#